data_AF-A0A0C3PH54-F1
#
_entry.id   AF-A0A0C3PH54-F1
#
_cell.length_a   1.000
_cell.length_b   1.000
_cell.length_c   1.000
_cell.angle_alpha   90.00
_cell.angle_beta   90.00
_cell.angle_gamma   90.00
#
_symmetry.space_group_name_H-M   'P 1'
#
loop_
_entity.id
_entity.type
_entity.pdbx_description
1 polymer ?
#
loop_
_entity_poly.entity_id
_entity_poly.type
_entity_poly.pdbx_seq_one_letter_code
_entity_poly.pdbx_strand_id
1 'polypeptide(L)'
;MVHIVDFSMFSAERLANPVGLADALRQLELLLVVSNTDGAVAQIVRELLSVPSLFGFLISVWPSSKKLVERIFTAFPSEPALVPQSFASELLIEISHTLFSIPPDLLSADLSRNIGQSRQYVDNVLPVLTILYRTDFTTQNTAADDDPQFVDEDIDIPFLKQKVKRQRRKVKREVPAVNPAPFHELGVPVPVTNEEARRMADEFVEELKSVLHCTLES
;
A
#
# COMPACT_ATOMS: atom_id res chain seq x y z
N MET A 1 23.11 14.65 -6.10
CA MET A 1 23.03 14.31 -7.55
C MET A 1 22.29 12.98 -7.61
N VAL A 2 21.19 12.87 -8.36
CA VAL A 2 20.47 11.59 -8.50
C VAL A 2 21.18 10.81 -9.60
N HIS A 3 21.76 9.67 -9.25
CA HIS A 3 22.41 8.80 -10.22
C HIS A 3 21.38 7.82 -10.77
N ILE A 4 21.28 7.74 -12.09
CA ILE A 4 20.32 6.92 -12.83
C ILE A 4 20.96 5.55 -13.11
N VAL A 5 20.16 4.48 -13.03
CA VAL A 5 20.53 3.13 -13.44
C VAL A 5 20.75 3.10 -14.95
N ASP A 6 21.94 2.69 -15.38
CA ASP A 6 22.24 2.51 -16.80
C ASP A 6 21.68 1.16 -17.29
N PHE A 7 20.44 1.18 -17.81
CA PHE A 7 19.79 -0.04 -18.30
C PHE A 7 20.52 -0.73 -19.45
N SER A 8 21.45 -0.06 -20.15
CA SER A 8 22.26 -0.74 -21.18
C SER A 8 23.15 -1.84 -20.59
N MET A 9 23.52 -1.71 -19.31
CA MET A 9 24.26 -2.71 -18.55
C MET A 9 23.40 -3.91 -18.13
N PHE A 10 22.08 -3.73 -18.05
CA PHE A 10 21.10 -4.73 -17.62
C PHE A 10 20.32 -5.38 -18.77
N SER A 11 20.81 -5.25 -20.01
CA SER A 11 20.25 -5.98 -21.15
C SER A 11 20.37 -7.50 -20.97
N ALA A 12 19.38 -8.26 -21.44
CA ALA A 12 19.34 -9.71 -21.30
C ALA A 12 20.60 -10.40 -21.86
N GLU A 13 21.13 -9.93 -22.99
CA GLU A 13 22.35 -10.45 -23.59
C GLU A 13 23.58 -10.29 -22.67
N ARG A 14 23.67 -9.16 -21.98
CA ARG A 14 24.78 -8.90 -21.04
C ARG A 14 24.62 -9.68 -19.74
N LEU A 15 23.41 -9.75 -19.20
CA LEU A 15 23.14 -10.49 -17.97
C LEU A 15 23.30 -12.01 -18.16
N ALA A 16 23.11 -12.52 -19.38
CA ALA A 16 23.39 -13.93 -19.71
C ALA A 16 24.88 -14.27 -19.74
N ASN A 17 25.77 -13.27 -19.88
CA ASN A 17 27.21 -13.45 -19.85
C ASN A 17 27.74 -13.25 -18.41
N PRO A 18 28.50 -14.20 -17.83
CA PRO A 18 29.05 -14.05 -16.48
C PRO A 18 29.85 -12.76 -16.25
N VAL A 19 30.61 -12.32 -17.26
CA VAL A 19 31.38 -11.07 -17.19
C VAL A 19 30.45 -9.86 -17.22
N GLY A 20 29.44 -9.88 -18.10
CA GLY A 20 28.45 -8.81 -18.20
C GLY A 20 27.61 -8.66 -16.93
N LEU A 21 27.20 -9.79 -16.34
CA LEU A 21 26.52 -9.82 -15.05
C LEU A 21 27.40 -9.25 -13.94
N ALA A 22 28.66 -9.68 -13.82
CA ALA A 22 29.59 -9.17 -12.81
C ALA A 22 29.80 -7.65 -12.93
N ASP A 23 29.93 -7.14 -14.16
CA ASP A 23 30.05 -5.71 -14.42
C ASP A 23 28.79 -4.93 -14.01
N ALA A 24 27.59 -5.43 -14.35
CA ALA A 24 26.32 -4.81 -13.97
C ALA A 24 26.12 -4.78 -12.45
N LEU A 25 26.44 -5.89 -11.76
CA LEU A 25 26.37 -5.97 -10.30
C LEU A 25 27.37 -5.02 -9.63
N ARG A 26 28.60 -4.92 -10.16
CA ARG A 26 29.60 -3.97 -9.65
C ARG A 26 29.16 -2.52 -9.84
N GLN A 27 28.51 -2.21 -10.95
CA GLN A 27 27.93 -0.87 -11.16
C GLN A 27 26.84 -0.57 -10.13
N LEU A 28 25.95 -1.52 -9.86
CA LEU A 28 24.90 -1.36 -8.85
C LEU A 28 25.50 -1.15 -7.44
N GLU A 29 26.57 -1.88 -7.10
CA GLU A 29 27.33 -1.67 -5.87
C GLU A 29 27.88 -0.25 -5.75
N LEU A 30 28.56 0.24 -6.81
CA LEU A 30 29.08 1.60 -6.86
C LEU A 30 27.96 2.63 -6.73
N LEU A 31 26.83 2.40 -7.42
CA LEU A 31 25.68 3.27 -7.40
C LEU A 31 25.11 3.41 -5.98
N LEU A 32 25.04 2.31 -5.22
CA LEU A 32 24.57 2.33 -3.84
C LEU A 32 25.56 3.00 -2.89
N VAL A 33 26.87 2.87 -3.12
CA VAL A 33 27.89 3.57 -2.33
C VAL A 33 27.78 5.09 -2.51
N VAL A 34 27.59 5.54 -3.74
CA VAL A 34 27.51 6.98 -4.05
C VAL A 34 26.14 7.57 -3.70
N SER A 35 25.07 6.80 -3.84
CA SER A 35 23.70 7.22 -3.59
C SER A 35 23.30 6.93 -2.14
N ASN A 36 23.81 7.70 -1.19
CA ASN A 36 23.67 7.41 0.25
C ASN A 36 22.35 7.87 0.91
N THR A 37 21.43 8.49 0.17
CA THR A 37 20.15 8.97 0.69
C THR A 37 18.99 8.00 0.45
N ASP A 38 18.00 7.97 1.33
CA ASP A 38 16.80 7.12 1.19
C ASP A 38 16.02 7.39 -0.10
N GLY A 39 15.88 8.65 -0.49
CA GLY A 39 15.23 9.03 -1.76
C GLY A 39 15.94 8.47 -2.99
N ALA A 40 17.27 8.26 -2.92
CA ALA A 40 18.02 7.67 -4.01
C ALA A 40 17.87 6.13 -4.03
N VAL A 41 17.75 5.48 -2.87
CA VAL A 41 17.41 4.04 -2.79
C VAL A 41 16.04 3.81 -3.40
N ALA A 42 15.04 4.61 -3.01
CA ALA A 42 13.71 4.54 -3.56
C ALA A 42 13.72 4.67 -5.09
N GLN A 43 14.50 5.62 -5.62
CA GLN A 43 14.62 5.81 -7.07
C GLN A 43 15.28 4.62 -7.77
N ILE A 44 16.39 4.09 -7.22
CA ILE A 44 17.06 2.90 -7.77
C ILE A 44 16.09 1.71 -7.81
N VAL A 45 15.36 1.47 -6.72
CA VAL A 45 14.38 0.38 -6.65
C VAL A 45 13.29 0.55 -7.71
N ARG A 46 12.71 1.75 -7.84
CA ARG A 46 11.72 2.04 -8.89
C ARG A 46 12.25 1.79 -10.29
N GLU A 47 13.47 2.21 -10.57
CA GLU A 47 14.11 1.96 -11.85
C GLU A 47 14.30 0.47 -12.11
N LEU A 48 14.75 -0.29 -11.12
CA LEU A 48 14.86 -1.75 -11.24
C LEU A 48 13.51 -2.46 -11.40
N LEU A 49 12.44 -1.94 -10.78
CA LEU A 49 11.07 -2.44 -10.92
C LEU A 49 10.44 -2.08 -12.26
N SER A 50 10.91 -1.02 -12.93
CA SER A 50 10.39 -0.61 -14.25
C SER A 50 10.67 -1.63 -15.36
N VAL A 51 11.63 -2.53 -15.14
CA VAL A 51 11.92 -3.65 -16.03
C VAL A 51 11.37 -4.93 -15.38
N PRO A 52 10.41 -5.62 -16.03
CA PRO A 52 9.80 -6.82 -15.47
C PRO A 52 10.84 -7.86 -15.02
N SER A 53 10.66 -8.39 -13.81
CA SER A 53 11.51 -9.40 -13.19
C SER A 53 12.98 -9.03 -12.95
N LEU A 54 13.44 -7.83 -13.33
CA LEU A 54 14.84 -7.43 -13.19
C LEU A 54 15.23 -7.33 -11.71
N PHE A 55 14.42 -6.64 -10.89
CA PHE A 55 14.67 -6.53 -9.45
C PHE A 55 14.77 -7.91 -8.79
N GLY A 56 13.77 -8.79 -9.02
CA GLY A 56 13.75 -10.13 -8.44
C GLY A 56 14.93 -11.00 -8.89
N PHE A 57 15.30 -10.91 -10.18
CA PHE A 57 16.51 -11.58 -10.69
C PHE A 57 17.77 -11.07 -10.00
N LEU A 58 17.96 -9.75 -9.89
CA LEU A 58 19.15 -9.18 -9.29
C LEU A 58 19.28 -9.56 -7.81
N ILE A 59 18.19 -9.52 -7.04
CA ILE A 59 18.21 -9.92 -5.63
C ILE A 59 18.62 -11.40 -5.47
N SER A 60 18.19 -12.29 -6.38
CA SER A 60 18.49 -13.72 -6.29
C SER A 60 19.92 -14.09 -6.68
N VAL A 61 20.55 -13.36 -7.61
CA VAL A 61 21.90 -13.69 -8.10
C VAL A 61 23.01 -12.85 -7.50
N TRP A 62 22.69 -11.72 -6.85
CA TRP A 62 23.69 -10.77 -6.40
C TRP A 62 24.14 -11.04 -4.95
N PRO A 63 25.41 -11.41 -4.70
CA PRO A 63 25.87 -11.77 -3.36
C PRO A 63 25.78 -10.64 -2.33
N SER A 64 25.87 -9.38 -2.79
CA SER A 64 25.80 -8.20 -1.93
C SER A 64 24.38 -7.61 -1.83
N SER A 65 23.35 -8.32 -2.31
CA SER A 65 21.95 -7.87 -2.29
C SER A 65 21.46 -7.48 -0.90
N LYS A 66 21.99 -8.13 0.16
CA LYS A 66 21.71 -7.79 1.56
C LYS A 66 21.86 -6.30 1.88
N LYS A 67 22.89 -5.64 1.32
CA LYS A 67 23.09 -4.19 1.53
C LYS A 67 21.97 -3.37 0.92
N LEU A 68 21.46 -3.77 -0.25
CA LEU A 68 20.31 -3.11 -0.86
C LEU A 68 19.04 -3.37 -0.03
N VAL A 69 18.83 -4.61 0.43
CA VAL A 69 17.69 -4.99 1.28
C VAL A 69 17.67 -4.19 2.59
N GLU A 70 18.79 -4.11 3.32
CA GLU A 70 18.91 -3.30 4.53
C GLU A 70 18.56 -1.82 4.29
N ARG A 71 19.00 -1.29 3.14
CA ARG A 71 18.70 0.09 2.75
C ARG A 71 17.25 0.29 2.32
N ILE A 72 16.62 -0.71 1.71
CA ILE A 72 15.18 -0.72 1.41
C ILE A 72 14.39 -0.63 2.71
N PHE A 73 14.75 -1.42 3.73
CA PHE A 73 14.09 -1.36 5.04
C PHE A 73 14.31 -0.03 5.75
N THR A 74 15.53 0.52 5.67
CA THR A 74 15.84 1.85 6.23
C THR A 74 15.05 2.96 5.55
N ALA A 75 14.90 2.88 4.22
CA ALA A 75 14.14 3.84 3.43
C ALA A 75 12.63 3.59 3.44
N PHE A 76 12.15 2.51 4.07
CA PHE A 76 10.73 2.18 4.11
C PHE A 76 9.97 3.29 4.86
N PRO A 77 8.86 3.82 4.32
CA PRO A 77 8.15 4.91 4.97
C PRO A 77 7.61 4.51 6.34
N SER A 78 8.03 5.23 7.38
CA SER A 78 7.51 5.04 8.74
C SER A 78 6.10 5.60 8.91
N GLU A 79 5.72 6.60 8.10
CA GLU A 79 4.39 7.21 8.17
C GLU A 79 3.41 6.45 7.26
N PRO A 80 2.31 5.89 7.80
CA PRO A 80 1.36 5.10 7.01
C PRO A 80 0.75 5.84 5.81
N ALA A 81 0.59 7.17 5.92
CA ALA A 81 0.05 7.99 4.85
C ALA A 81 0.95 8.04 3.60
N LEU A 82 2.26 7.82 3.77
CA LEU A 82 3.23 7.86 2.67
C LEU A 82 3.36 6.50 1.96
N VAL A 83 3.01 5.40 2.62
CA VAL A 83 3.21 4.04 2.09
C VAL A 83 2.52 3.83 0.73
N PRO A 84 1.23 4.17 0.51
CA PRO A 84 0.57 3.90 -0.76
C PRO A 84 1.11 4.66 -1.98
N GLN A 85 1.93 5.70 -1.78
CA GLN A 85 2.55 6.49 -2.86
C GLN A 85 4.07 6.27 -2.93
N SER A 86 4.60 5.39 -2.10
CA SER A 86 6.03 5.13 -1.98
C SER A 86 6.48 3.97 -2.87
N PHE A 87 7.79 3.90 -3.10
CA PHE A 87 8.43 2.76 -3.76
C PHE A 87 8.15 1.43 -3.03
N ALA A 88 7.84 1.46 -1.73
CA ALA A 88 7.57 0.24 -0.96
C ALA A 88 6.28 -0.43 -1.44
N SER A 89 5.24 0.34 -1.78
CA SER A 89 4.00 -0.20 -2.35
C SER A 89 4.25 -0.85 -3.72
N GLU A 90 5.00 -0.18 -4.58
CA GLU A 90 5.41 -0.70 -5.89
C GLU A 90 6.20 -2.00 -5.74
N LEU A 91 7.18 -2.02 -4.83
CA LEU A 91 8.00 -3.19 -4.54
C LEU A 91 7.17 -4.36 -4.01
N LEU A 92 6.29 -4.13 -3.03
CA LEU A 92 5.41 -5.15 -2.45
C LEU A 92 4.50 -5.79 -3.51
N ILE A 93 3.90 -4.96 -4.37
CA ILE A 93 3.03 -5.42 -5.45
C ILE A 93 3.83 -6.27 -6.44
N GLU A 94 4.95 -5.75 -6.94
CA GLU A 94 5.73 -6.44 -7.97
C GLU A 94 6.36 -7.73 -7.45
N ILE A 95 6.93 -7.73 -6.25
CA ILE A 95 7.58 -8.93 -5.70
C ILE A 95 6.55 -10.00 -5.35
N SER A 96 5.41 -9.64 -4.78
CA SER A 96 4.35 -10.60 -4.44
C SER A 96 3.74 -11.23 -5.70
N HIS A 97 3.51 -10.44 -6.75
CA HIS A 97 3.04 -10.96 -8.05
C HIS A 97 4.07 -11.83 -8.75
N THR A 98 5.33 -11.39 -8.76
CA THR A 98 6.43 -12.14 -9.39
C THR A 98 6.57 -13.49 -8.72
N LEU A 99 6.70 -13.52 -7.39
CA LEU A 99 6.86 -14.76 -6.65
C LEU A 99 5.63 -15.67 -6.81
N PHE A 100 4.41 -15.12 -6.83
CA PHE A 100 3.17 -15.92 -6.98
C PHE A 100 3.08 -16.60 -8.35
N SER A 101 3.79 -16.05 -9.35
CA SER A 101 3.88 -16.62 -10.70
C SER A 101 4.94 -17.73 -10.80
N ILE A 102 5.79 -17.90 -9.77
CA ILE A 102 6.82 -18.93 -9.74
C ILE A 102 6.17 -20.27 -9.32
N PRO A 103 6.49 -21.38 -10.02
CA PRO A 103 6.06 -22.71 -9.60
C PRO A 103 6.44 -23.02 -8.13
N PRO A 104 5.52 -23.55 -7.31
CA PRO A 104 5.70 -23.71 -5.87
C PRO A 104 6.84 -24.68 -5.50
N ASP A 105 7.25 -25.55 -6.43
CA ASP A 105 8.37 -26.47 -6.31
C ASP A 105 9.75 -25.78 -6.36
N LEU A 106 9.81 -24.54 -6.85
CA LEU A 106 11.02 -23.73 -6.91
C LEU A 106 11.17 -22.77 -5.71
N LEU A 107 10.17 -22.73 -4.82
CA LEU A 107 10.14 -21.86 -3.65
C LEU A 107 10.43 -22.66 -2.37
N SER A 108 10.87 -21.96 -1.32
CA SER A 108 10.95 -22.56 0.01
C SER A 108 9.55 -22.99 0.49
N ALA A 109 9.48 -24.01 1.34
CA ALA A 109 8.21 -24.54 1.82
C ALA A 109 7.37 -23.48 2.55
N ASP A 110 8.02 -22.60 3.32
CA ASP A 110 7.38 -21.53 4.05
C ASP A 110 6.86 -20.44 3.11
N LEU A 111 7.66 -20.01 2.13
CA LEU A 111 7.24 -19.02 1.14
C LEU A 111 6.08 -19.56 0.29
N SER A 112 6.22 -20.79 -0.22
CA SER A 112 5.21 -21.48 -1.03
C SER A 112 3.84 -21.57 -0.34
N ARG A 113 3.83 -21.77 0.99
CA ARG A 113 2.60 -21.83 1.79
C ARG A 113 1.94 -20.47 1.98
N ASN A 114 2.73 -19.42 2.16
CA ASN A 114 2.24 -18.11 2.59
C ASN A 114 2.03 -17.13 1.43
N ILE A 115 2.64 -17.39 0.27
CA ILE A 115 2.69 -16.43 -0.82
C ILE A 115 1.33 -15.96 -1.35
N GLY A 116 0.37 -16.88 -1.45
CA GLY A 116 -0.99 -16.54 -1.87
C GLY A 116 -1.67 -15.58 -0.88
N GLN A 117 -1.45 -15.79 0.42
CA GLN A 117 -1.97 -14.93 1.48
C GLN A 117 -1.25 -13.58 1.50
N SER A 118 0.08 -13.57 1.36
CA SER A 118 0.86 -12.34 1.29
C SER A 118 0.47 -11.46 0.11
N ARG A 119 0.28 -12.06 -1.08
CA ARG A 119 -0.20 -11.33 -2.26
C ARG A 119 -1.59 -10.72 -2.03
N GLN A 120 -2.55 -11.54 -1.59
CA GLN A 120 -3.91 -11.07 -1.32
C GLN A 120 -3.93 -9.97 -0.25
N TYR A 121 -3.10 -10.10 0.78
CA TYR A 121 -2.95 -9.09 1.81
C TYR A 121 -2.46 -7.77 1.25
N VAL A 122 -1.39 -7.77 0.45
CA VAL A 122 -0.84 -6.56 -0.19
C VAL A 122 -1.88 -5.87 -1.07
N ASP A 123 -2.60 -6.64 -1.89
CA ASP A 123 -3.64 -6.11 -2.79
C ASP A 123 -4.78 -5.43 -2.00
N ASN A 124 -5.15 -5.97 -0.84
CA ASN A 124 -6.29 -5.50 -0.06
C ASN A 124 -5.92 -4.38 0.94
N VAL A 125 -4.70 -4.41 1.50
CA VAL A 125 -4.27 -3.47 2.55
C VAL A 125 -3.94 -2.08 2.03
N LEU A 126 -3.38 -1.96 0.81
CA LEU A 126 -3.01 -0.66 0.24
C LEU A 126 -4.23 0.27 -0.01
N PRO A 127 -5.37 -0.23 -0.56
CA PRO A 127 -6.62 0.53 -0.60
C PRO A 127 -7.12 0.95 0.77
N VAL A 128 -7.05 0.05 1.76
CA VAL A 128 -7.55 0.31 3.13
C VAL A 128 -6.70 1.39 3.82
N LEU A 129 -5.37 1.29 3.74
CA LEU A 129 -4.46 2.35 4.18
C LEU A 129 -4.84 3.70 3.55
N THR A 130 -5.17 3.70 2.25
CA THR A 130 -5.60 4.91 1.54
C THR A 130 -6.87 5.53 2.12
N ILE A 131 -7.82 4.70 2.55
CA ILE A 131 -9.05 5.17 3.18
C ILE A 131 -8.76 5.70 4.59
N LEU A 132 -7.97 4.97 5.38
CA LEU A 132 -7.64 5.30 6.76
C LEU A 132 -7.02 6.69 6.90
N TYR A 133 -6.11 7.08 6.00
CA TYR A 133 -5.47 8.41 6.10
C TYR A 133 -6.27 9.55 5.45
N ARG A 134 -7.18 9.27 4.52
CA ARG A 134 -7.97 10.30 3.82
C ARG A 134 -9.30 10.64 4.51
N THR A 135 -9.74 9.80 5.42
CA THR A 135 -11.05 9.91 6.05
C THR A 135 -10.93 10.51 7.45
N ASP A 136 -11.81 11.45 7.77
CA ASP A 136 -12.04 11.88 9.15
C ASP A 136 -13.21 11.09 9.77
N PHE A 137 -12.87 10.15 10.65
CA PHE A 137 -13.82 9.26 11.32
C PHE A 137 -14.59 9.96 12.45
N THR A 138 -14.14 11.13 12.93
CA THR A 138 -14.85 11.86 14.00
C THR A 138 -16.13 12.56 13.50
N THR A 139 -16.13 12.98 12.23
CA THR A 139 -17.28 13.64 11.60
C THR A 139 -18.40 12.69 11.19
N GLN A 140 -18.13 11.37 11.14
CA GLN A 140 -19.15 10.37 10.79
C GLN A 140 -20.11 10.07 11.95
N ASN A 141 -19.65 10.19 13.20
CA ASN A 141 -20.50 9.95 14.38
C ASN A 141 -21.42 11.13 14.71
N THR A 142 -21.10 12.36 14.29
CA THR A 142 -21.90 13.55 14.60
C THR A 142 -23.12 13.72 13.70
N ALA A 143 -23.24 12.97 12.61
CA ALA A 143 -24.38 13.06 11.70
C ALA A 143 -25.59 12.20 12.11
N ALA A 144 -25.46 11.37 13.16
CA ALA A 144 -26.44 10.36 13.52
C ALA A 144 -27.32 10.70 14.74
N ASP A 145 -27.03 11.74 15.53
CA ASP A 145 -27.59 11.85 16.89
C ASP A 145 -28.13 13.23 17.33
N ASP A 146 -28.46 14.14 16.40
CA ASP A 146 -29.21 15.36 16.75
C ASP A 146 -30.68 15.24 16.33
N ASP A 147 -31.50 14.70 17.23
CA ASP A 147 -32.96 14.85 17.24
C ASP A 147 -33.36 15.94 18.24
N PRO A 148 -34.07 17.01 17.84
CA PRO A 148 -34.85 17.79 18.77
C PRO A 148 -36.33 17.44 18.61
N GLN A 149 -36.84 16.73 19.62
CA GLN A 149 -38.24 16.67 20.01
C GLN A 149 -38.87 18.07 19.92
N PHE A 150 -39.84 18.25 19.01
CA PHE A 150 -40.77 19.37 19.08
C PHE A 150 -42.04 18.90 19.80
N VAL A 151 -42.09 19.25 21.10
CA VAL A 151 -43.34 19.46 21.82
C VAL A 151 -43.87 20.81 21.35
N ASP A 152 -45.13 20.89 20.90
CA ASP A 152 -45.92 22.11 21.09
C ASP A 152 -47.41 21.83 21.01
N GLU A 153 -48.10 22.55 21.87
CA GLU A 153 -49.48 22.42 22.33
C GLU A 153 -50.52 22.87 21.28
N ASP A 154 -51.68 22.22 21.38
CA ASP A 154 -53.04 22.66 21.02
C ASP A 154 -53.24 24.00 20.28
N ILE A 155 -53.58 23.92 18.99
CA ILE A 155 -54.51 24.88 18.34
C ILE A 155 -55.48 24.11 17.42
N ASP A 156 -56.73 24.02 17.88
CA ASP A 156 -57.89 23.53 17.13
C ASP A 156 -58.36 24.54 16.07
N ILE A 157 -58.23 24.21 14.78
CA ILE A 157 -59.12 24.74 13.72
C ILE A 157 -59.38 23.62 12.68
N PRO A 158 -60.64 23.21 12.44
CA PRO A 158 -60.99 22.21 11.44
C PRO A 158 -61.23 22.86 10.06
N PHE A 159 -61.07 22.06 9.00
CA PHE A 159 -61.36 22.35 7.57
C PHE A 159 -60.24 22.96 6.71
N LEU A 160 -59.39 22.10 6.14
CA LEU A 160 -59.41 21.79 4.68
C LEU A 160 -58.38 20.68 4.38
N LYS A 161 -58.87 19.48 4.04
CA LYS A 161 -58.05 18.40 3.50
C LYS A 161 -57.90 18.62 1.99
N GLN A 162 -56.71 18.96 1.48
CA GLN A 162 -56.16 18.33 0.26
C GLN A 162 -54.73 18.78 -0.09
N LYS A 163 -53.79 17.86 0.11
CA LYS A 163 -52.69 17.47 -0.80
C LYS A 163 -52.02 18.57 -1.64
N VAL A 164 -50.85 19.06 -1.21
CA VAL A 164 -49.58 19.00 -1.98
C VAL A 164 -48.38 19.04 -0.99
N LYS A 165 -47.90 17.85 -0.57
CA LYS A 165 -46.57 17.67 0.02
C LYS A 165 -45.60 17.33 -1.11
N ARG A 166 -44.55 18.15 -1.32
CA ARG A 166 -43.17 17.73 -1.67
C ARG A 166 -42.33 18.98 -1.93
N GLN A 167 -41.76 19.53 -0.86
CA GLN A 167 -40.37 19.30 -0.45
C GLN A 167 -39.35 19.86 -1.44
N ARG A 168 -38.93 21.10 -1.13
CA ARG A 168 -37.59 21.62 -1.39
C ARG A 168 -36.56 20.61 -0.85
N ARG A 169 -36.06 19.71 -1.69
CA ARG A 169 -34.83 18.96 -1.41
C ARG A 169 -33.66 19.93 -1.60
N LYS A 170 -33.30 20.62 -0.51
CA LYS A 170 -31.92 21.07 -0.33
C LYS A 170 -31.05 19.82 -0.40
N VAL A 171 -30.12 19.82 -1.34
CA VAL A 171 -29.08 18.80 -1.47
C VAL A 171 -28.28 18.80 -0.17
N LYS A 172 -28.66 17.92 0.75
CA LYS A 172 -27.78 17.48 1.83
C LYS A 172 -26.66 16.76 1.08
N ARG A 173 -25.47 17.38 1.01
CA ARG A 173 -24.25 16.65 0.67
C ARG A 173 -24.07 15.64 1.80
N GLU A 174 -24.66 14.47 1.66
CA GLU A 174 -24.22 13.28 2.39
C GLU A 174 -22.76 13.10 2.00
N VAL A 175 -21.87 13.34 2.98
CA VAL A 175 -20.50 12.87 2.87
C VAL A 175 -20.61 11.35 2.66
N PRO A 176 -19.99 10.78 1.62
CA PRO A 176 -20.13 9.36 1.37
C PRO A 176 -19.67 8.61 2.62
N ALA A 177 -20.55 7.74 3.14
CA ALA A 177 -20.16 6.77 4.15
C ALA A 177 -18.92 6.02 3.65
N VAL A 178 -17.92 5.82 4.50
CA VAL A 178 -16.74 5.03 4.17
C VAL A 178 -17.20 3.71 3.57
N ASN A 179 -16.67 3.36 2.40
CA ASN A 179 -16.96 2.08 1.78
C ASN A 179 -16.39 0.96 2.68
N PRO A 180 -17.22 0.09 3.27
CA PRO A 180 -16.73 -0.95 4.17
C PRO A 180 -16.12 -2.15 3.44
N ALA A 181 -16.34 -2.28 2.12
CA ALA A 181 -15.92 -3.47 1.37
C ALA A 181 -14.41 -3.80 1.50
N PRO A 182 -13.48 -2.83 1.38
CA PRO A 182 -12.04 -3.13 1.52
C PRO A 182 -11.66 -3.61 2.93
N PHE A 183 -12.37 -3.15 3.97
CA PHE A 183 -12.14 -3.61 5.35
C PHE A 183 -12.64 -5.04 5.56
N HIS A 184 -13.79 -5.37 4.96
CA HIS A 184 -14.35 -6.72 5.01
C HIS A 184 -13.44 -7.74 4.31
N GLU A 185 -12.81 -7.37 3.19
CA GLU A 185 -11.85 -8.22 2.47
C GLU A 185 -10.58 -8.53 3.28
N LEU A 186 -10.24 -7.67 4.24
CA LEU A 186 -9.17 -7.88 5.23
C LEU A 186 -9.67 -8.53 6.53
N GLY A 187 -10.99 -8.74 6.69
CA GLY A 187 -11.56 -9.26 7.93
C GLY A 187 -11.47 -8.30 9.13
N VAL A 188 -11.27 -7.00 8.89
CA VAL A 188 -11.17 -5.97 9.94
C VAL A 188 -12.44 -5.10 10.00
N PRO A 189 -12.81 -4.57 11.18
CA PRO A 189 -13.89 -3.60 11.28
C PRO A 189 -13.47 -2.24 10.73
N VAL A 190 -14.45 -1.43 10.29
CA VAL A 190 -14.21 -0.02 9.98
C VAL A 190 -13.97 0.74 11.30
N PRO A 191 -12.88 1.52 11.43
CA PRO A 191 -12.64 2.31 12.64
C PRO A 191 -13.78 3.30 12.92
N VAL A 192 -14.08 3.52 14.20
CA VAL A 192 -15.09 4.52 14.62
C VAL A 192 -14.45 5.83 15.09
N THR A 193 -13.14 5.83 15.34
CA THR A 193 -12.39 7.03 15.72
C THR A 193 -11.11 7.20 14.91
N ASN A 194 -10.62 8.44 14.83
CA ASN A 194 -9.34 8.74 14.17
C ASN A 194 -8.15 8.08 14.90
N GLU A 195 -8.26 7.84 16.22
CA GLU A 195 -7.21 7.17 17.00
C GLU A 195 -7.13 5.68 16.66
N GLU A 196 -8.27 5.00 16.55
CA GLU A 196 -8.32 3.61 16.05
C GLU A 196 -7.82 3.51 14.61
N ALA A 197 -8.21 4.44 13.75
CA ALA A 197 -7.76 4.46 12.35
C ALA A 197 -6.23 4.61 12.24
N ARG A 198 -5.61 5.46 13.07
CA ARG A 198 -4.14 5.60 13.12
C ARG A 198 -3.46 4.33 13.59
N ARG A 199 -3.93 3.76 14.70
CA ARG A 199 -3.37 2.52 15.26
C ARG A 199 -3.44 1.37 14.25
N MET A 200 -4.59 1.21 13.58
CA MET A 200 -4.78 0.21 12.54
C MET A 200 -3.84 0.45 11.35
N ALA A 201 -3.63 1.71 10.96
CA ALA A 201 -2.69 2.05 9.89
C ALA A 201 -1.25 1.70 10.27
N ASP A 202 -0.83 1.97 11.52
CA ASP A 202 0.50 1.60 12.02
C ASP A 202 0.70 0.07 12.04
N GLU A 203 -0.31 -0.68 12.50
CA GLU A 203 -0.30 -2.15 12.50
C GLU A 203 -0.13 -2.71 11.07
N PHE A 204 -0.86 -2.16 10.09
CA PHE A 204 -0.73 -2.55 8.68
C PHE A 204 0.65 -2.22 8.09
N VAL A 205 1.27 -1.11 8.49
CA VAL A 205 2.63 -0.79 8.03
C VAL A 205 3.65 -1.81 8.53
N GLU A 206 3.55 -2.22 9.80
CA GLU A 206 4.47 -3.21 10.36
C GLU A 206 4.24 -4.60 9.75
N GLU A 207 2.99 -4.97 9.49
CA GLU A 207 2.69 -6.23 8.81
C GLU A 207 3.16 -6.23 7.34
N LEU A 208 3.01 -5.10 6.62
CA LEU A 208 3.58 -4.93 5.28
C LEU A 208 5.11 -5.06 5.28
N LYS A 209 5.81 -4.51 6.27
CA LYS A 209 7.26 -4.71 6.42
C LYS A 209 7.61 -6.17 6.67
N SER A 210 6.83 -6.87 7.48
CA SER A 210 7.00 -8.31 7.75
C SER A 210 6.83 -9.15 6.48
N VAL A 211 5.81 -8.84 5.67
CA VAL A 211 5.61 -9.46 4.36
C VAL A 211 6.83 -9.21 3.46
N LEU A 212 7.31 -7.98 3.38
CA LEU A 212 8.48 -7.63 2.58
C LEU A 212 9.72 -8.41 3.05
N HIS A 213 9.94 -8.52 4.36
CA HIS A 213 11.05 -9.25 4.96
C HIS A 213 11.02 -10.73 4.58
N CYS A 214 9.85 -11.36 4.70
CA CYS A 214 9.68 -12.76 4.28
C CYS A 214 10.01 -12.93 2.79
N THR A 215 9.60 -12.00 1.92
CA THR A 215 9.83 -12.11 0.48
C THR A 215 11.27 -11.85 0.03
N LEU A 216 12.02 -10.98 0.72
CA LEU A 216 13.37 -10.56 0.31
C LEU A 216 14.50 -11.37 0.97
N GLU A 217 14.23 -12.08 2.06
CA GLU A 217 15.22 -12.94 2.74
C GLU A 217 15.07 -14.45 2.42
N SER A 218 14.09 -14.82 1.59
CA SER A 218 13.81 -16.21 1.19
C SER A 218 14.82 -16.78 0.19
#